data_AF-A0A2S7CGY1-F1
#
_entry.id   AF-A0A2S7CGY1-F1
#
_cell.length_a   1.000
_cell.length_b   1.000
_cell.length_c   1.000
_cell.angle_alpha   90.00
_cell.angle_beta   90.00
_cell.angle_gamma   90.00
#
_symmetry.space_group_name_H-M   'P 1'
#
loop_
_entity.id
_entity.type
_entity.pdbx_description
1 polymer ?
#
loop_
_entity_poly.entity_id
_entity_poly.type
_entity_poly.pdbx_seq_one_letter_code
_entity_poly.pdbx_strand_id
1 'polypeptide(L)'
;MTGQAMQRCKALLDAHRCIRRSCTMSRFKRIQYHRYGGPETMRLEGSLGMQHVYDYRATALSSLAARFDVVYDTAASMRVAEGVALLRQGGSYLDLNPGPGKFIRAVFDRRLKPIICTPRPEILEKLAGAALENRFKLPIGETVALSDAIGLISELEQGRKLGGKGVVAME
;
A
#
# COMPACT_ATOMS: atom_id res chain seq x y z
N MET A 1 -6.71 -7.89 34.66
CA MET A 1 -6.32 -7.35 33.34
C MET A 1 -6.73 -8.35 32.26
N THR A 2 -7.69 -7.94 31.46
CA THR A 2 -8.63 -8.75 30.65
C THR A 2 -8.01 -9.34 29.38
N GLY A 3 -8.37 -10.60 29.07
CA GLY A 3 -7.80 -11.42 27.99
C GLY A 3 -7.84 -10.82 26.57
N GLN A 4 -8.63 -9.77 26.33
CA GLN A 4 -8.65 -9.03 25.06
C GLN A 4 -7.32 -8.33 24.71
N ALA A 5 -6.55 -7.89 25.72
CA ALA A 5 -5.25 -7.24 25.48
C ALA A 5 -4.17 -8.25 25.01
N MET A 6 -4.21 -9.48 25.54
CA MET A 6 -3.32 -10.57 25.11
C MET A 6 -3.66 -11.07 23.70
N GLN A 7 -4.95 -11.16 23.35
CA GLN A 7 -5.39 -11.57 22.00
C GLN A 7 -4.89 -10.61 20.90
N ARG A 8 -4.91 -9.30 21.18
CA ARG A 8 -4.41 -8.26 20.26
C ARG A 8 -2.90 -8.32 20.07
N CYS A 9 -2.14 -8.57 21.14
CA CYS A 9 -0.69 -8.68 21.07
C CYS A 9 -0.25 -9.92 20.27
N LYS A 10 -0.96 -11.05 20.43
CA LYS A 10 -0.73 -12.28 19.67
C LYS A 10 -1.01 -12.10 18.17
N ALA A 11 -2.12 -11.45 17.81
CA ALA A 11 -2.46 -11.16 16.42
C ALA A 11 -1.42 -10.24 15.73
N LEU A 12 -0.88 -9.25 16.45
CA LEU A 12 0.19 -8.37 15.94
C LEU A 12 1.49 -9.14 15.72
N LEU A 13 1.87 -10.01 16.66
CA LEU A 13 3.07 -10.83 16.56
C LEU A 13 2.95 -11.89 15.46
N ASP A 14 1.76 -12.46 15.26
CA ASP A 14 1.49 -13.42 14.18
C ASP A 14 1.51 -12.74 12.80
N ALA A 15 1.05 -11.49 12.69
CA ALA A 15 1.18 -10.70 11.46
C ALA A 15 2.65 -10.42 11.11
N HIS A 16 3.47 -10.01 12.08
CA HIS A 16 4.91 -9.80 11.89
C HIS A 16 5.66 -11.10 11.55
N ARG A 17 5.32 -12.21 12.21
CA ARG A 17 5.93 -13.53 11.98
C ARG A 17 5.54 -14.10 10.62
N CYS A 18 4.31 -13.86 10.15
CA CYS A 18 3.84 -14.32 8.85
C CYS A 18 4.49 -13.54 7.70
N ILE A 19 4.72 -12.22 7.86
CA ILE A 19 5.50 -11.43 6.90
C ILE A 19 6.95 -11.94 6.83
N ARG A 20 7.57 -12.29 7.96
CA ARG A 20 8.93 -12.85 7.96
C ARG A 20 9.03 -14.29 7.41
N ARG A 21 8.01 -15.13 7.60
CA ARG A 21 8.04 -16.55 7.16
C ARG A 21 7.70 -16.76 5.69
N SER A 22 6.95 -15.85 5.05
CA SER A 22 6.59 -15.99 3.63
C SER A 22 7.62 -15.37 2.68
N CYS A 23 8.56 -14.57 3.20
CA CYS A 23 9.55 -13.82 2.42
C CYS A 23 10.91 -14.54 2.35
N THR A 24 11.06 -15.55 1.49
CA THR A 24 12.39 -15.89 0.93
C THR A 24 12.75 -14.82 -0.09
N MET A 25 13.82 -14.06 0.16
CA MET A 25 14.14 -12.75 -0.45
C MET A 25 14.39 -12.70 -1.98
N SER A 26 14.20 -13.76 -2.75
CA SER A 26 14.81 -13.82 -4.10
C SER A 26 13.89 -13.57 -5.31
N ARG A 27 12.55 -13.47 -5.19
CA ARG A 27 11.68 -13.20 -6.37
C ARG A 27 10.31 -12.62 -6.00
N PHE A 28 10.27 -11.38 -5.52
CA PHE A 28 8.99 -10.67 -5.36
C PHE A 28 8.48 -10.18 -6.73
N LYS A 29 7.37 -10.75 -7.20
CA LYS A 29 6.59 -10.16 -8.29
C LYS A 29 5.71 -9.08 -7.66
N ARG A 30 6.10 -7.82 -7.85
CA ARG A 30 5.35 -6.66 -7.35
C ARG A 30 4.31 -6.27 -8.41
N ILE A 31 3.05 -6.17 -7.98
CA ILE A 31 2.02 -5.46 -8.73
C ILE A 31 1.53 -4.30 -7.89
N GLN A 32 1.53 -3.13 -8.52
CA GLN A 32 0.83 -1.96 -8.05
C GLN A 32 -0.36 -1.75 -8.98
N TYR A 33 -1.55 -1.72 -8.41
CA TYR A 33 -2.81 -1.49 -9.11
C TYR A 33 -3.38 -0.17 -8.64
N HIS A 34 -3.47 0.80 -9.54
CA HIS A 34 -3.95 2.14 -9.23
C HIS A 34 -5.34 2.33 -9.86
N ARG A 35 -6.37 2.64 -9.05
CA ARG A 35 -7.67 3.14 -9.57
C ARG A 35 -7.60 4.62 -10.00
N TYR A 36 -6.52 5.32 -9.66
CA TYR A 36 -6.39 6.76 -9.90
C TYR A 36 -5.07 7.09 -10.62
N GLY A 37 -5.02 7.04 -11.94
CA GLY A 37 -3.78 7.35 -12.67
C GLY A 37 -4.02 7.53 -14.16
N GLY A 38 -3.39 8.57 -14.72
CA GLY A 38 -3.31 8.78 -16.16
C GLY A 38 -1.96 8.30 -16.71
N PRO A 39 -1.71 8.49 -18.02
CA PRO A 39 -0.46 8.09 -18.66
C PRO A 39 0.79 8.62 -17.95
N GLU A 40 0.73 9.85 -17.42
CA GLU A 40 1.83 10.46 -16.66
C GLU A 40 2.16 9.71 -15.35
N THR A 41 1.12 9.29 -14.61
CA THR A 41 1.30 8.49 -13.37
C THR A 41 1.93 7.13 -13.70
N MET A 42 1.51 6.51 -14.80
CA MET A 42 2.06 5.22 -15.23
C MET A 42 3.55 5.32 -15.61
N ARG A 43 3.96 6.43 -16.26
CA ARG A 43 5.38 6.69 -16.57
C ARG A 43 6.21 6.89 -15.30
N LEU A 44 5.69 7.64 -14.33
CA LEU A 44 6.33 7.80 -13.02
C LEU A 44 6.50 6.46 -12.31
N GLU A 45 5.48 5.61 -12.30
CA GLU A 45 5.58 4.28 -11.69
C GLU A 45 6.64 3.40 -12.38
N GLY A 46 6.75 3.50 -13.71
CA GLY A 46 7.83 2.87 -14.46
C GLY A 46 9.22 3.35 -14.01
N SER A 47 9.41 4.66 -13.80
CA SER A 47 10.69 5.21 -13.32
C SER A 47 11.03 4.82 -11.87
N LEU A 48 10.03 4.40 -11.09
CA LEU A 48 10.19 3.85 -9.73
C LEU A 48 10.53 2.34 -9.72
N GLY A 49 10.74 1.73 -10.89
CA GLY A 49 11.15 0.34 -11.02
C GLY A 49 10.00 -0.67 -10.89
N MET A 50 8.76 -0.25 -11.17
CA MET A 50 7.64 -1.19 -11.32
C MET A 50 7.83 -2.02 -12.59
N GLN A 51 7.81 -3.35 -12.44
CA GLN A 51 8.00 -4.27 -13.57
C GLN A 51 6.78 -4.29 -14.51
N HIS A 52 5.58 -4.11 -13.94
CA HIS A 52 4.33 -4.10 -14.68
C HIS A 52 3.41 -3.02 -14.11
N VAL A 53 2.88 -2.19 -14.99
CA VAL A 53 1.89 -1.15 -14.68
C VAL A 53 0.67 -1.41 -15.57
N TYR A 54 -0.50 -1.56 -14.95
CA TYR A 54 -1.74 -1.88 -15.65
C TYR A 54 -2.71 -0.71 -15.58
N ASP A 55 -3.28 -0.30 -16.72
CA ASP A 55 -4.41 0.63 -16.73
C ASP A 55 -5.66 -0.13 -16.27
N TYR A 56 -6.18 0.25 -15.11
CA TYR A 56 -7.36 -0.38 -14.51
C TYR A 56 -8.64 -0.21 -15.35
N ARG A 57 -8.71 0.80 -16.23
CA ARG A 57 -9.86 1.03 -17.10
C ARG A 57 -9.90 0.03 -18.26
N ALA A 58 -8.74 -0.48 -18.65
CA ALA A 58 -8.57 -1.40 -19.76
C ALA A 58 -8.26 -2.84 -19.32
N THR A 59 -7.81 -3.02 -18.08
CA THR A 59 -7.33 -4.33 -17.59
C THR A 59 -8.30 -4.93 -16.58
N ALA A 60 -8.95 -6.03 -16.95
CA ALA A 60 -9.69 -6.84 -16.01
C ALA A 60 -8.72 -7.64 -15.12
N LEU A 61 -8.78 -7.46 -13.80
CA LEU A 61 -7.91 -8.20 -12.87
C LEU A 61 -8.05 -9.72 -12.99
N SER A 62 -9.26 -10.21 -13.32
CA SER A 62 -9.54 -11.62 -13.53
C SER A 62 -8.79 -12.22 -14.72
N SER A 63 -8.38 -11.42 -15.71
CA SER A 63 -7.62 -11.91 -16.87
C SER A 63 -6.13 -12.01 -16.61
N LEU A 64 -5.64 -11.58 -15.44
CA LEU A 64 -4.23 -11.70 -15.09
C LEU A 64 -3.88 -13.17 -14.81
N ALA A 65 -2.99 -13.74 -15.62
CA ALA A 65 -2.47 -15.10 -15.41
C ALA A 65 -1.52 -15.18 -14.20
N ALA A 66 -0.89 -14.07 -13.82
CA ALA A 66 0.05 -14.03 -12.71
C ALA A 66 -0.65 -14.17 -11.35
N ARG A 67 0.07 -14.75 -10.38
CA ARG A 67 -0.36 -14.89 -8.98
C ARG A 67 0.71 -14.36 -8.05
N PHE A 68 0.30 -13.64 -7.02
CA PHE A 68 1.20 -12.84 -6.17
C PHE A 68 1.32 -13.39 -4.75
N ASP A 69 2.50 -13.19 -4.17
CA ASP A 69 2.78 -13.40 -2.76
C ASP A 69 1.92 -12.50 -1.88
N VAL A 70 1.78 -11.24 -2.30
CA VAL A 70 1.11 -10.20 -1.55
C VAL A 70 0.37 -9.29 -2.52
N VAL A 71 -0.88 -8.98 -2.20
CA VAL A 71 -1.69 -7.98 -2.92
C VAL A 71 -2.03 -6.87 -1.93
N TYR A 72 -1.67 -5.63 -2.27
CA TYR A 72 -1.97 -4.44 -1.48
C TYR A 72 -3.13 -3.67 -2.14
N ASP A 73 -4.24 -3.49 -1.44
CA ASP A 73 -5.32 -2.58 -1.84
C ASP A 73 -5.21 -1.28 -1.05
N THR A 74 -4.52 -0.32 -1.62
CA THR A 74 -4.29 1.01 -1.03
C THR A 74 -5.42 1.98 -1.34
N ALA A 75 -6.08 1.81 -2.48
CA ALA A 75 -7.25 2.60 -2.88
C ALA A 75 -8.53 2.15 -2.16
N ALA A 76 -8.48 1.05 -1.41
CA ALA A 76 -9.61 0.44 -0.69
C ALA A 76 -10.83 0.19 -1.58
N SER A 77 -10.56 -0.08 -2.85
CA SER A 77 -11.55 0.02 -3.91
C SER A 77 -11.78 -1.33 -4.58
N MET A 78 -10.85 -2.27 -4.40
CA MET A 78 -10.91 -3.62 -4.95
C MET A 78 -11.88 -4.48 -4.12
N ARG A 79 -12.63 -5.36 -4.78
CA ARG A 79 -13.41 -6.36 -4.05
C ARG A 79 -12.44 -7.40 -3.48
N VAL A 80 -12.63 -7.77 -2.22
CA VAL A 80 -11.77 -8.77 -1.54
C VAL A 80 -11.64 -10.06 -2.34
N ALA A 81 -12.72 -10.53 -2.99
CA ALA A 81 -12.68 -11.73 -3.82
C ALA A 81 -11.72 -11.61 -5.01
N GLU A 82 -11.63 -10.43 -5.65
CA GLU A 82 -10.69 -10.18 -6.75
C GLU A 82 -9.26 -10.19 -6.21
N GLY A 83 -9.01 -9.50 -5.10
CA GLY A 83 -7.70 -9.46 -4.46
C GLY A 83 -7.20 -10.83 -4.03
N VAL A 84 -8.09 -11.68 -3.49
CA VAL A 84 -7.77 -13.06 -3.09
C VAL A 84 -7.56 -13.96 -4.31
N ALA A 85 -8.31 -13.79 -5.39
CA ALA A 85 -8.14 -14.57 -6.62
C ALA A 85 -6.78 -14.34 -7.30
N LEU A 86 -6.16 -13.18 -7.06
CA LEU A 86 -4.82 -12.83 -7.51
C LEU A 86 -3.71 -13.47 -6.67
N LEU A 87 -4.02 -14.06 -5.51
CA LEU A 87 -2.99 -14.64 -4.64
C LEU A 87 -2.57 -16.03 -5.10
N ARG A 88 -1.27 -16.31 -4.96
CA ARG A 88 -0.77 -17.70 -4.99
C ARG A 88 -1.13 -18.42 -3.69
N GLN A 89 -0.94 -19.74 -3.66
CA GLN A 89 -1.08 -20.50 -2.42
C GLN A 89 -0.14 -19.95 -1.33
N GLY A 90 -0.69 -19.63 -0.16
CA GLY A 90 0.04 -19.01 0.96
C GLY A 90 0.21 -17.48 0.87
N GLY A 91 -0.34 -16.84 -0.17
CA GLY A 91 -0.29 -15.39 -0.31
C GLY A 91 -1.16 -14.64 0.71
N SER A 92 -0.91 -13.34 0.85
CA SER A 92 -1.67 -12.45 1.75
C SER A 92 -2.27 -11.24 1.02
N TYR A 93 -3.55 -10.96 1.26
CA TYR A 93 -4.22 -9.75 0.80
C TYR A 93 -4.28 -8.72 1.94
N LEU A 94 -3.80 -7.51 1.66
CA LEU A 94 -3.64 -6.43 2.61
C LEU A 94 -4.54 -5.27 2.21
N ASP A 95 -5.52 -4.96 3.05
CA ASP A 95 -6.49 -3.89 2.85
C ASP A 95 -6.20 -2.75 3.85
N LEU A 96 -6.10 -1.52 3.34
CA LEU A 96 -5.85 -0.32 4.16
C LEU A 96 -7.12 0.29 4.76
N ASN A 97 -8.33 -0.11 4.34
CA ASN A 97 -9.58 0.40 4.91
C ASN A 97 -10.33 -0.69 5.69
N PRO A 98 -10.15 -0.75 7.01
CA PRO A 98 -10.73 -1.82 7.80
C PRO A 98 -12.18 -1.49 8.18
N GLY A 99 -13.14 -1.84 7.32
CA GLY A 99 -14.57 -1.79 7.65
C GLY A 99 -14.99 -2.91 8.63
N PRO A 100 -16.02 -2.73 9.48
CA PRO A 100 -16.44 -3.72 10.49
C PRO A 100 -16.76 -5.11 9.91
N GLY A 101 -17.43 -5.17 8.75
CA GLY A 101 -17.73 -6.44 8.07
C GLY A 101 -16.49 -7.16 7.53
N LYS A 102 -15.43 -6.41 7.17
CA LYS A 102 -14.16 -6.98 6.68
C LYS A 102 -13.32 -7.55 7.82
N PHE A 103 -13.41 -7.00 9.03
CA PHE A 103 -12.80 -7.58 10.23
C PHE A 103 -13.37 -8.95 10.57
N ILE A 104 -14.69 -9.12 10.52
CA ILE A 104 -15.35 -10.40 10.81
C ILE A 104 -14.88 -11.46 9.79
N ARG A 105 -14.76 -11.10 8.51
CA ARG A 105 -14.22 -12.00 7.46
C ARG A 105 -12.73 -12.32 7.65
N ALA A 106 -11.91 -11.37 8.12
CA ALA A 106 -10.48 -11.58 8.38
C ALA A 106 -10.21 -12.59 9.51
N VAL A 107 -11.15 -12.75 10.45
CA VAL A 107 -11.08 -13.78 11.50
C VAL A 107 -11.32 -15.18 10.91
N PHE A 108 -12.12 -15.30 9.84
CA PHE A 108 -12.42 -16.59 9.19
C PHE A 108 -11.49 -16.92 8.01
N ASP A 109 -10.94 -15.93 7.31
CA ASP A 109 -9.99 -16.14 6.20
C ASP A 109 -8.59 -15.65 6.58
N ARG A 110 -7.69 -16.59 6.87
CA ARG A 110 -6.29 -16.32 7.27
C ARG A 110 -5.48 -15.55 6.23
N ARG A 111 -6.01 -15.39 5.01
CA ARG A 111 -5.39 -14.65 3.90
C ARG A 111 -5.68 -13.15 3.94
N LEU A 112 -6.73 -12.71 4.65
CA LEU A 112 -7.08 -11.30 4.78
C LEU A 112 -6.45 -10.73 6.06
N LYS A 113 -5.53 -9.79 5.90
CA LYS A 113 -4.86 -9.14 7.04
C LYS A 113 -5.17 -7.64 7.04
N PRO A 114 -5.96 -7.14 8.00
CA PRO A 114 -6.16 -5.70 8.17
C PRO A 114 -4.84 -5.08 8.65
N ILE A 115 -4.35 -4.06 7.95
CA ILE A 115 -3.16 -3.30 8.38
C ILE A 115 -3.63 -2.04 9.11
N ILE A 116 -3.11 -1.84 10.32
CA ILE A 116 -3.18 -0.56 11.03
C ILE A 116 -1.81 0.10 10.90
N CYS A 117 -1.75 1.21 10.17
CA CYS A 117 -0.52 1.99 9.99
C CYS A 117 -0.27 2.84 11.24
N THR A 118 0.39 2.27 12.25
CA THR A 118 0.93 3.04 13.37
C THR A 118 2.36 3.47 13.04
N PRO A 119 2.71 4.76 13.11
CA PRO A 119 4.09 5.19 12.93
C PRO A 119 4.96 4.54 14.01
N ARG A 120 5.97 3.79 13.59
CA ARG A 120 6.95 3.17 14.48
C ARG A 120 8.32 3.78 14.21
N PRO A 121 9.01 4.34 15.22
CA PRO A 121 10.32 4.97 15.05
C PRO A 121 11.30 4.08 14.28
N GLU A 122 11.41 2.80 14.66
CA GLU A 122 12.29 1.83 14.01
C GLU A 122 12.03 1.64 12.50
N ILE A 123 10.76 1.78 12.06
CA ILE A 123 10.40 1.67 10.66
C ILE A 123 10.72 2.96 9.92
N LEU A 124 10.46 4.11 10.56
CA LEU A 124 10.77 5.42 10.01
C LEU A 124 12.28 5.61 9.85
N GLU A 125 13.08 5.18 10.81
CA GLU A 125 14.55 5.20 10.74
C GLU A 125 15.07 4.34 9.59
N LYS A 126 14.51 3.13 9.40
CA LYS A 126 14.88 2.27 8.26
C LYS A 126 14.52 2.90 6.92
N LEU A 127 13.37 3.56 6.83
CA LEU A 127 12.96 4.29 5.62
C LEU A 127 13.89 5.48 5.36
N ALA A 128 14.25 6.23 6.40
CA ALA A 128 15.20 7.34 6.30
C ALA A 128 16.58 6.85 5.83
N GLY A 129 17.11 5.77 6.41
CA GLY A 129 18.36 5.15 5.99
C GLY A 129 18.32 4.70 4.52
N ALA A 130 17.24 4.04 4.10
CA ALA A 130 17.07 3.65 2.70
C ALA A 130 16.97 4.85 1.75
N ALA A 131 16.41 5.97 2.20
CA ALA A 131 16.37 7.21 1.41
C ALA A 131 17.77 7.83 1.26
N LEU A 132 18.55 7.90 2.35
CA LEU A 132 19.94 8.37 2.32
C LEU A 132 20.83 7.52 1.40
N GLU A 133 20.62 6.21 1.40
CA GLU A 133 21.31 5.26 0.52
C GLU A 133 20.78 5.26 -0.92
N ASN A 134 19.84 6.14 -1.28
CA ASN A 134 19.18 6.19 -2.59
C ASN A 134 18.47 4.88 -3.01
N ARG A 135 18.17 3.99 -2.07
CA ARG A 135 17.43 2.74 -2.29
C ARG A 135 15.92 2.91 -2.14
N PHE A 136 15.48 4.03 -1.59
CA PHE A 136 14.10 4.45 -1.50
C PHE A 136 13.96 5.89 -2.02
N LYS A 137 13.05 6.10 -2.98
CA LYS A 137 12.74 7.43 -3.50
C LYS A 137 11.32 7.80 -3.10
N LEU A 138 11.16 8.99 -2.52
CA LEU A 138 9.86 9.60 -2.26
C LEU A 138 9.72 10.81 -3.19
N PRO A 139 9.08 10.66 -4.37
CA PRO A 139 8.90 11.78 -5.29
C PRO A 139 8.15 12.93 -4.60
N ILE A 140 8.72 14.12 -4.67
CA ILE A 140 8.06 15.38 -4.29
C ILE A 140 7.51 15.96 -5.59
N GLY A 141 6.19 16.04 -5.67
CA GLY A 141 5.52 16.59 -6.86
C GLY A 141 5.50 18.11 -6.85
N GLU A 142 5.39 18.70 -5.67
CA GLU A 142 5.30 20.14 -5.48
C GLU A 142 5.68 20.51 -4.04
N THR A 143 6.36 21.64 -3.89
CA THR A 143 6.62 22.26 -2.59
C THR A 143 6.04 23.66 -2.61
N VAL A 144 5.21 23.98 -1.62
CA VAL A 144 4.57 25.30 -1.47
C VAL A 144 4.92 25.92 -0.12
N ALA A 145 4.87 27.25 -0.01
CA ALA A 145 4.96 27.93 1.27
C ALA A 145 3.69 27.70 2.10
N LEU A 146 3.77 27.94 3.41
CA LEU A 146 2.60 27.83 4.30
C LEU A 146 1.43 28.73 3.84
N SER A 147 1.71 29.92 3.30
CA SER A 147 0.69 30.83 2.76
C SER A 147 -0.15 30.21 1.64
N ASP A 148 0.44 29.30 0.88
CA ASP A 148 -0.16 28.71 -0.31
C ASP A 148 -0.71 27.29 -0.04
N ALA A 149 -0.56 26.79 1.19
CA ALA A 149 -0.97 25.44 1.59
C ALA A 149 -2.47 25.19 1.35
N ILE A 150 -3.32 26.18 1.63
CA ILE A 150 -4.77 26.08 1.43
C ILE A 150 -5.10 25.89 -0.05
N GLY A 151 -4.42 26.63 -0.93
CA GLY A 151 -4.58 26.51 -2.38
C GLY A 151 -4.22 25.11 -2.85
N LEU A 152 -3.03 24.62 -2.47
CA LEU A 152 -2.57 23.28 -2.82
C LEU A 152 -3.55 22.19 -2.34
N ILE A 153 -3.99 22.25 -1.08
CA ILE A 153 -4.93 21.26 -0.51
C ILE A 153 -6.26 21.29 -1.27
N SER A 154 -6.80 22.48 -1.54
CA SER A 154 -8.08 22.64 -2.23
C SER A 154 -8.04 22.05 -3.65
N GLU A 155 -6.95 22.29 -4.39
CA GLU A 155 -6.77 21.71 -5.72
C GLU A 155 -6.65 20.18 -5.69
N LEU A 156 -5.93 19.65 -4.70
CA LEU A 156 -5.81 18.20 -4.49
C LEU A 156 -7.17 17.55 -4.18
N GLU A 157 -7.99 18.19 -3.35
CA GLU A 157 -9.35 17.74 -3.02
C GLU A 157 -10.29 17.80 -4.23
N GLN A 158 -10.14 18.81 -5.08
CA GLN A 158 -10.84 18.93 -6.37
C GLN A 158 -10.36 17.91 -7.42
N GLY A 159 -9.33 17.13 -7.11
CA GLY A 159 -8.88 16.00 -7.91
C GLY A 159 -7.60 16.24 -8.69
N ARG A 160 -6.92 17.39 -8.53
CA ARG A 160 -5.56 17.60 -9.05
C ARG A 160 -4.67 16.45 -8.59
N LYS A 161 -3.91 15.87 -9.52
CA LYS A 161 -3.00 14.76 -9.23
C LYS A 161 -1.57 15.25 -9.34
N LEU A 162 -0.79 14.98 -8.29
CA LEU A 162 0.65 15.24 -8.28
C LEU A 162 1.40 13.96 -8.62
N GLY A 163 2.53 14.10 -9.31
CA GLY A 163 3.51 13.04 -9.51
C GLY A 163 4.34 12.73 -8.28
N GLY A 164 3.76 12.78 -7.07
CA GLY A 164 4.47 12.68 -5.82
C GLY A 164 3.69 13.25 -4.64
N LYS A 165 4.40 13.51 -3.54
CA LYS A 165 3.86 14.21 -2.37
C LYS A 165 3.87 15.72 -2.59
N GLY A 166 2.79 16.39 -2.18
CA GLY A 166 2.81 17.82 -1.92
C GLY A 166 3.46 18.07 -0.57
N VAL A 167 4.42 18.99 -0.52
CA VAL A 167 5.14 19.37 0.69
C VAL A 167 4.85 20.83 0.99
N VAL A 168 4.53 21.15 2.24
CA VAL A 168 4.41 22.53 2.69
C VAL A 168 5.66 22.88 3.48
N ALA A 169 6.41 23.87 3.00
CA ALA A 169 7.57 24.41 3.68
C ALA A 169 7.12 25.34 4.83
N MET A 170 7.72 25.17 6.00
CA MET A 170 7.44 25.92 7.23
C MET A 170 8.56 26.94 7.50
N GLU A 171 9.00 27.65 6.46
CA GLU A 171 9.99 28.73 6.58
C GLU A 171 9.33 30.06 6.98
#